data_AF-A0A938UKC4-F1
#
_entry.id   AF-A0A938UKC4-F1
#
_cell.length_a   1.000
_cell.length_b   1.000
_cell.length_c   1.000
_cell.angle_alpha   90.00
_cell.angle_beta   90.00
_cell.angle_gamma   90.00
#
_symmetry.space_group_name_H-M   'P 1'
#
loop_
_entity.id
_entity.type
_entity.pdbx_description
1 polymer ?
#
loop_
_entity_poly.entity_id
_entity_poly.type
_entity_poly.pdbx_seq_one_letter_code
_entity_poly.pdbx_strand_id
1 'polypeptide(L)'
;MVRLICRCMGMSSRRIEAFVREHGLADVDSIAERLGAGSGCGSCRPDLEEILADVRGAPLPEAIRRENRARGEAEATRRVETALFGSIAARLPANTEIELVSVAGLRVELHVAQGDSSELRALVSERLCKLVCEELEVAFA
;
A
#
# COMPACT_ATOMS: atom_id res chain seq x y z
N MET A 1 -7.32 5.95 -9.02
CA MET A 1 -7.42 5.02 -7.87
C MET A 1 -6.07 4.99 -7.17
N VAL A 2 -6.04 5.22 -5.86
CA VAL A 2 -4.77 5.21 -5.09
C VAL A 2 -4.48 3.76 -4.70
N ARG A 3 -3.24 3.30 -4.92
CA ARG A 3 -2.80 1.95 -4.57
C ARG A 3 -1.38 1.97 -3.99
N LEU A 4 -1.02 0.97 -3.18
CA LEU A 4 0.35 0.80 -2.72
C LEU A 4 1.23 0.39 -3.90
N ILE A 5 2.33 1.10 -4.10
CA ILE A 5 3.26 0.85 -5.22
C ILE A 5 4.56 0.27 -4.67
N CYS A 6 5.30 1.04 -3.87
CA CYS A 6 6.56 0.55 -3.31
C CYS A 6 6.36 0.04 -1.88
N ARG A 7 6.28 -1.28 -1.73
CA ARG A 7 6.22 -1.95 -0.43
C ARG A 7 7.41 -1.62 0.48
N CYS A 8 8.64 -1.58 -0.07
CA CYS A 8 9.84 -1.37 0.76
C CYS A 8 9.80 -0.02 1.48
N MET A 9 9.25 0.99 0.81
CA MET A 9 9.24 2.37 1.29
C MET A 9 7.85 2.86 1.70
N GLY A 10 6.80 2.03 1.60
CA GLY A 10 5.42 2.42 1.93
C GLY A 10 4.82 3.48 1.00
N MET A 11 5.24 3.55 -0.27
CA MET A 11 4.86 4.63 -1.19
C MET A 11 3.60 4.31 -2.00
N SER A 12 2.65 5.23 -2.00
CA SER A 12 1.41 5.17 -2.79
C SER A 12 1.62 5.69 -4.23
N SER A 13 0.73 5.30 -5.14
CA SER A 13 0.72 5.83 -6.51
C SER A 13 0.58 7.34 -6.55
N ARG A 14 -0.31 7.90 -5.72
CA ARG A 14 -0.57 9.34 -5.65
C ARG A 14 0.67 10.13 -5.23
N ARG A 15 1.38 9.67 -4.19
CA ARG A 15 2.59 10.33 -3.69
C ARG A 15 3.70 10.32 -4.74
N ILE A 16 3.89 9.19 -5.41
CA ILE A 16 4.87 9.06 -6.48
C ILE A 16 4.50 9.97 -7.66
N GLU A 17 3.25 9.94 -8.11
CA GLU A 17 2.75 10.73 -9.23
C GLU A 17 2.89 12.24 -8.99
N ALA A 18 2.56 12.70 -7.78
CA ALA A 18 2.74 14.09 -7.37
C ALA A 18 4.22 14.50 -7.42
N PHE A 19 5.10 13.67 -6.86
CA PHE A 19 6.54 13.93 -6.84
C PHE A 19 7.16 13.94 -8.24
N VAL A 20 6.77 13.00 -9.10
CA VAL A 20 7.22 12.93 -10.50
C VAL A 20 6.80 14.19 -11.27
N ARG A 21 5.57 14.68 -11.08
CA ARG A 21 5.09 15.91 -11.71
C ARG A 21 5.81 17.15 -11.20
N GLU A 22 6.00 17.26 -9.89
CA GLU A 22 6.64 18.41 -9.26
C GLU A 22 8.11 18.54 -9.66
N HIS A 23 8.82 17.41 -9.76
CA HIS A 23 10.25 17.38 -10.07
C HIS A 23 10.60 17.05 -11.53
N GLY A 24 9.60 16.78 -12.38
CA GLY A 24 9.79 16.48 -13.80
C GLY A 24 10.64 15.23 -14.06
N LEU A 25 10.45 14.16 -13.27
CA LEU A 25 11.26 12.94 -13.40
C LEU A 25 10.89 12.17 -14.67
N ALA A 26 11.91 11.63 -15.35
CA ALA A 26 11.74 11.01 -16.67
C ALA A 26 11.88 9.48 -16.68
N ASP A 27 12.47 8.90 -15.64
CA ASP A 27 12.79 7.48 -15.55
C ASP A 27 12.70 6.95 -14.12
N VAL A 28 12.66 5.61 -14.02
CA VAL A 28 12.49 4.90 -12.74
C VAL A 28 13.70 5.06 -11.84
N ASP A 29 14.91 5.16 -12.41
CA ASP A 29 16.14 5.28 -11.63
C ASP A 29 16.19 6.65 -10.95
N SER A 30 15.76 7.72 -11.62
CA SER A 30 15.57 9.06 -11.05
C SER A 30 14.56 9.07 -9.90
N ILE A 31 13.46 8.30 -10.02
CA ILE A 31 12.50 8.11 -8.92
C ILE A 31 13.18 7.38 -7.75
N ALA A 32 13.94 6.32 -8.03
CA ALA A 32 14.63 5.56 -7.01
C ALA A 32 15.68 6.40 -6.27
N GLU A 33 16.42 7.26 -6.97
CA GLU A 33 17.42 8.15 -6.40
C GLU A 33 16.79 9.24 -5.52
N ARG A 34 15.69 9.86 -5.96
CA ARG A 34 15.11 11.01 -5.26
C ARG A 34 14.06 10.64 -4.21
N LEU A 35 13.25 9.62 -4.49
CA LEU A 35 12.13 9.21 -3.63
C LEU A 35 12.40 7.88 -2.93
N GLY A 36 13.41 7.11 -3.34
CA GLY A 36 13.69 5.77 -2.81
C GLY A 36 12.75 4.68 -3.33
N ALA A 37 11.68 5.01 -4.04
CA ALA A 37 10.77 4.02 -4.62
C ALA A 37 11.46 3.30 -5.79
N GLY A 38 11.60 1.97 -5.69
CA GLY A 38 12.27 1.15 -6.71
C GLY A 38 13.71 0.76 -6.40
N SER A 39 14.33 1.32 -5.36
CA SER A 39 15.72 1.00 -4.95
C SER A 39 15.84 -0.25 -4.06
N GLY A 40 14.74 -0.72 -3.47
CA GLY A 40 14.71 -1.90 -2.62
C GLY A 40 14.65 -3.21 -3.42
N CYS A 41 13.57 -3.98 -3.26
CA CYS A 41 13.41 -5.27 -3.94
C CYS A 41 13.05 -5.19 -5.44
N GLY A 42 12.85 -3.99 -6.00
CA GLY A 42 12.56 -3.78 -7.42
C GLY A 42 11.17 -4.22 -7.92
N SER A 43 10.38 -4.93 -7.12
CA SER A 43 9.04 -5.44 -7.53
C SER A 43 8.04 -4.38 -8.01
N CYS A 44 8.20 -3.13 -7.56
CA CYS A 44 7.36 -2.00 -7.93
C CYS A 44 7.79 -1.29 -9.22
N ARG A 45 8.93 -1.66 -9.84
CA ARG A 45 9.46 -0.95 -11.02
C ARG A 45 8.46 -0.91 -12.19
N PRO A 46 7.71 -1.97 -12.54
CA PRO A 46 6.73 -1.88 -13.63
C PRO A 46 5.54 -0.97 -13.30
N ASP A 47 5.19 -0.82 -12.02
CA ASP A 47 4.19 0.16 -11.59
C ASP A 47 4.72 1.60 -11.67
N LEU A 48 6.02 1.82 -11.41
CA LEU A 48 6.66 3.13 -11.58
C LEU A 48 6.71 3.55 -13.05
N GLU A 49 6.97 2.60 -13.96
CA GLU A 49 6.90 2.84 -15.41
C GLU A 49 5.50 3.24 -15.86
N GLU A 50 4.45 2.60 -15.33
CA GLU A 50 3.06 2.99 -15.59
C GLU A 50 2.78 4.43 -15.14
N ILE A 51 3.24 4.81 -13.95
CA ILE A 51 3.06 6.18 -13.44
C ILE A 51 3.80 7.21 -14.32
N LEU A 52 5.03 6.91 -14.74
CA LEU A 52 5.80 7.78 -15.64
C LEU A 52 5.11 7.93 -17.00
N ALA A 53 4.62 6.83 -17.56
CA ALA A 53 3.86 6.79 -18.79
C ALA A 53 2.60 7.67 -18.71
N ASP A 54 1.82 7.53 -17.63
CA ASP A 54 0.61 8.31 -17.41
C ASP A 54 0.90 9.81 -17.23
N VAL A 55 1.94 10.17 -16.46
CA VAL A 55 2.34 11.58 -16.27
C VAL A 55 2.81 12.23 -17.57
N ARG A 56 3.48 11.47 -18.44
CA ARG A 56 4.01 11.96 -19.72
C ARG A 56 3.00 11.90 -20.87
N GLY A 57 1.77 11.44 -20.63
CA GLY A 57 0.74 11.31 -21.66
C GLY A 57 1.04 10.21 -22.68
N ALA A 58 1.85 9.20 -22.31
CA ALA A 58 2.20 8.05 -23.14
C ALA A 58 1.77 6.74 -22.45
N PRO A 59 0.47 6.54 -22.19
CA PRO A 59 -0.03 5.44 -21.37
C PRO A 59 0.34 4.07 -21.92
N LEU A 60 0.65 3.13 -21.02
CA LEU A 60 1.00 1.75 -21.36
C LEU A 60 -0.22 0.97 -21.88
N PRO A 61 0.01 -0.12 -22.66
CA PRO A 61 -1.06 -1.04 -23.06
C PRO A 61 -1.88 -1.56 -21.87
N GLU A 62 -3.19 -1.67 -22.03
CA GLU A 62 -4.11 -2.05 -20.94
C GLU A 62 -3.82 -3.44 -20.35
N ALA A 63 -3.24 -4.35 -21.14
CA ALA A 63 -2.79 -5.65 -20.65
C ALA A 63 -1.74 -5.52 -19.52
N ILE A 64 -0.75 -4.63 -19.71
CA ILE A 64 0.29 -4.35 -18.71
C ILE A 64 -0.35 -3.67 -17.49
N ARG A 65 -1.26 -2.72 -17.70
CA ARG A 65 -1.95 -2.02 -16.61
C ARG A 65 -2.76 -2.98 -15.74
N ARG A 66 -3.44 -3.96 -16.37
CA ARG A 66 -4.16 -5.00 -15.64
C ARG A 66 -3.23 -5.86 -14.79
N GLU A 67 -2.09 -6.28 -15.35
CA GLU A 67 -1.08 -7.05 -14.63
C GLU A 67 -0.50 -6.27 -13.44
N ASN A 68 -0.17 -5.00 -13.65
CA ASN A 68 0.32 -4.11 -12.61
C ASN A 68 -0.70 -3.92 -11.47
N ARG A 69 -1.98 -3.71 -11.80
CA ARG A 69 -3.05 -3.62 -10.79
C ARG A 69 -3.17 -4.91 -9.98
N ALA A 70 -3.18 -6.07 -10.63
CA ALA A 70 -3.28 -7.36 -9.97
C ALA A 70 -2.10 -7.62 -9.01
N ARG A 71 -0.87 -7.25 -9.43
CA ARG A 71 0.31 -7.32 -8.57
C ARG A 71 0.21 -6.38 -7.37
N GLY A 72 -0.21 -5.13 -7.59
CA GLY A 72 -0.39 -4.15 -6.51
C GLY A 72 -1.42 -4.59 -5.47
N GLU A 73 -2.51 -5.20 -5.92
CA GLU A 73 -3.58 -5.74 -5.05
C GLU A 73 -3.10 -6.94 -4.23
N ALA A 74 -2.41 -7.90 -4.87
CA ALA A 74 -1.80 -9.03 -4.18
C ALA A 74 -0.76 -8.58 -3.15
N GLU A 75 0.04 -7.57 -3.48
CA GLU A 75 1.07 -7.05 -2.57
C GLU A 75 0.46 -6.26 -1.39
N ALA A 76 -0.57 -5.45 -1.64
CA ALA A 76 -1.30 -4.77 -0.58
C ALA A 76 -1.88 -5.77 0.43
N THR A 77 -2.55 -6.82 -0.07
CA THR A 77 -3.12 -7.89 0.76
C THR A 77 -2.05 -8.54 1.63
N ARG A 78 -0.96 -9.03 1.01
CA ARG A 78 0.15 -9.66 1.72
C ARG A 78 0.74 -8.79 2.80
N ARG A 79 0.90 -7.48 2.52
CA ARG A 79 1.51 -6.55 3.47
C ARG A 79 0.59 -6.26 4.65
N VAL A 80 -0.71 -6.12 4.40
CA VAL A 80 -1.73 -5.97 5.44
C VAL A 80 -1.76 -7.21 6.33
N GLU A 81 -1.80 -8.42 5.77
CA GLU A 81 -1.77 -9.67 6.53
C GLU A 81 -0.51 -9.79 7.39
N THR A 82 0.65 -9.50 6.81
CA THR A 82 1.94 -9.55 7.53
C THR A 82 1.97 -8.53 8.67
N ALA A 83 1.44 -7.33 8.47
CA ALA A 83 1.36 -6.31 9.50
C ALA A 83 0.37 -6.71 10.60
N LEU A 84 -0.83 -7.13 10.23
CA LEU A 84 -1.91 -7.48 11.15
C LEU A 84 -1.54 -8.71 11.99
N PHE A 85 -1.30 -9.85 11.36
CA PHE A 85 -1.10 -11.12 12.05
C PHE A 85 0.36 -11.34 12.48
N GLY A 86 1.32 -10.77 11.76
CA GLY A 86 2.74 -10.94 12.09
C GLY A 86 3.25 -9.95 13.14
N SER A 87 2.73 -8.71 13.17
CA SER A 87 3.27 -7.65 14.04
C SER A 87 2.27 -7.09 15.05
N ILE A 88 1.02 -6.86 14.64
CA ILE A 88 0.02 -6.21 15.49
C ILE A 88 -0.59 -7.22 16.45
N ALA A 89 -0.95 -8.43 15.99
CA ALA A 89 -1.60 -9.46 16.79
C ALA A 89 -0.82 -9.81 18.07
N ALA A 90 0.52 -9.84 18.00
CA ALA A 90 1.39 -10.09 19.16
C ALA A 90 1.31 -9.02 20.26
N ARG A 91 0.71 -7.85 19.98
CA ARG A 91 0.58 -6.72 20.89
C ARG A 91 -0.86 -6.51 21.35
N LEU A 92 -1.81 -7.31 20.87
CA LEU A 92 -3.21 -7.20 21.24
C LEU A 92 -3.48 -7.93 22.57
N PRO A 93 -4.51 -7.50 23.33
CA PRO A 93 -4.97 -8.24 24.50
C PRO A 93 -5.33 -9.68 24.15
N ALA A 94 -5.09 -10.63 25.07
CA ALA A 94 -5.29 -12.07 24.86
C ALA A 94 -6.72 -12.47 24.45
N ASN A 95 -7.73 -11.63 24.72
CA ASN A 95 -9.14 -11.86 24.39
C ASN A 95 -9.57 -11.12 23.11
N THR A 96 -8.63 -10.78 22.24
CA THR A 96 -8.92 -10.07 20.99
C THR A 96 -8.84 -11.04 19.82
N GLU A 97 -9.92 -11.09 19.05
CA GLU A 97 -9.98 -11.86 17.81
C GLU A 97 -10.33 -10.89 16.67
N ILE A 98 -9.41 -10.73 15.71
CA ILE A 98 -9.56 -9.86 14.55
C ILE A 98 -9.43 -10.71 13.29
N GLU A 99 -10.37 -10.53 12.38
CA GLU A 99 -10.38 -11.16 11.07
C GLU A 99 -10.20 -10.10 9.97
N LEU A 100 -9.46 -10.47 8.93
CA LEU A 100 -9.31 -9.66 7.73
C LEU A 100 -10.44 -10.02 6.76
N VAL A 101 -11.36 -9.08 6.52
CA VAL A 101 -12.53 -9.29 5.65
C VAL A 101 -12.14 -9.07 4.18
N SER A 102 -11.52 -7.94 3.89
CA SER A 102 -11.14 -7.60 2.52
C SER A 102 -9.99 -6.58 2.46
N VAL A 103 -9.24 -6.62 1.35
CA VAL A 103 -8.25 -5.60 0.99
C VAL A 103 -8.51 -5.16 -0.45
N ALA A 104 -8.81 -3.87 -0.64
CA ALA A 104 -9.07 -3.28 -1.94
C ALA A 104 -8.18 -2.04 -2.13
N GLY A 105 -7.02 -2.22 -2.76
CA GLY A 105 -6.04 -1.16 -2.97
C GLY A 105 -5.42 -0.67 -1.66
N LEU A 106 -5.86 0.49 -1.15
CA LEU A 106 -5.46 1.04 0.16
C LEU A 106 -6.59 1.04 1.18
N ARG A 107 -7.71 0.38 0.90
CA ARG A 107 -8.80 0.20 1.85
C ARG A 107 -8.76 -1.21 2.41
N VAL A 108 -8.82 -1.32 3.72
CA VAL A 108 -8.81 -2.58 4.47
C VAL A 108 -10.06 -2.63 5.32
N GLU A 109 -10.75 -3.75 5.24
CA GLU A 109 -11.92 -4.03 6.07
C GLU A 109 -11.58 -5.14 7.05
N LEU A 110 -11.80 -4.87 8.34
CA LEU A 110 -11.53 -5.78 9.44
C LEU A 110 -12.84 -6.07 10.18
N HIS A 111 -12.93 -7.27 10.74
CA HIS A 111 -13.99 -7.61 11.68
C HIS A 111 -13.35 -7.96 13.02
N VAL A 112 -13.92 -7.46 14.12
CA VAL A 112 -13.46 -7.79 15.47
C VAL A 112 -14.49 -8.69 16.13
N ALA A 113 -14.20 -9.99 16.16
CA ALA A 113 -15.10 -11.00 16.70
C ALA A 113 -15.15 -10.93 18.25
N GLN A 114 -14.04 -10.59 18.90
CA GLN A 114 -13.96 -10.44 20.36
C GLN A 114 -13.02 -9.31 20.78
N GLY A 115 -13.32 -8.70 21.93
CA GLY A 115 -12.47 -7.65 22.52
C GLY A 115 -12.58 -6.30 21.82
N ASP A 116 -13.69 -6.06 21.10
CA ASP A 116 -13.90 -4.83 20.33
C ASP A 116 -14.04 -3.61 21.23
N SER A 117 -13.17 -2.62 21.02
CA SER A 117 -13.17 -1.36 21.75
C SER A 117 -12.68 -0.22 20.85
N SER A 118 -13.08 1.01 21.16
CA SER A 118 -12.64 2.21 20.44
C SER A 118 -11.12 2.36 20.47
N GLU A 119 -10.48 2.04 21.60
CA GLU A 119 -9.03 2.13 21.79
C GLU A 119 -8.30 1.08 20.94
N LEU A 120 -8.86 -0.13 20.86
CA LEU A 120 -8.29 -1.21 20.07
C LEU A 120 -8.37 -0.88 18.57
N ARG A 121 -9.54 -0.44 18.09
CA ARG A 121 -9.72 -0.01 16.69
C ARG A 121 -8.75 1.13 16.32
N ALA A 122 -8.57 2.11 17.21
CA ALA A 122 -7.62 3.20 17.01
C ALA A 122 -6.17 2.70 16.94
N LEU A 123 -5.76 1.82 17.87
CA LEU A 123 -4.41 1.24 17.89
C LEU A 123 -4.11 0.43 16.63
N VAL A 124 -5.04 -0.43 16.22
CA VAL A 124 -4.89 -1.26 15.02
C VAL A 124 -4.77 -0.38 13.77
N SER A 125 -5.65 0.62 13.64
CA SER A 125 -5.64 1.55 12.50
C SER A 125 -4.32 2.32 12.42
N GLU A 126 -3.89 2.95 13.53
CA GLU A 126 -2.65 3.71 13.60
C GLU A 126 -1.44 2.85 13.22
N ARG A 127 -1.40 1.61 13.73
CA ARG A 127 -0.29 0.68 13.45
C ARG A 127 -0.30 0.17 12.03
N LEU A 128 -1.46 -0.13 11.45
CA LEU A 128 -1.56 -0.53 10.05
C LEU A 128 -1.09 0.60 9.13
N CYS A 129 -1.53 1.84 9.37
CA CYS A 129 -1.06 3.00 8.59
C CYS A 129 0.46 3.15 8.69
N LYS A 130 1.04 2.98 9.89
CA LYS A 130 2.50 3.08 10.08
C LYS A 130 3.30 1.95 9.41
N LEU A 131 2.77 0.73 9.37
CA LEU A 131 3.50 -0.44 8.85
C LEU A 131 3.29 -0.65 7.33
N VAL A 132 2.09 -0.33 6.83
CA VAL A 132 1.69 -0.57 5.45
C VAL A 132 1.88 0.69 4.60
N CYS A 133 1.11 1.74 4.87
CA CYS A 133 1.10 3.01 4.15
C CYS A 133 0.34 4.08 4.93
N GLU A 134 0.82 5.32 4.95
CA GLU A 134 0.17 6.44 5.65
C GLU A 134 -1.24 6.76 5.13
N GLU A 135 -1.50 6.47 3.85
CA GLU A 135 -2.79 6.68 3.18
C GLU A 135 -3.75 5.46 3.30
N LEU A 136 -3.42 4.47 4.12
CA LEU A 136 -4.27 3.29 4.30
C LEU A 136 -5.56 3.68 5.04
N GLU A 137 -6.70 3.33 4.46
CA GLU A 137 -8.01 3.46 5.09
C GLU A 137 -8.38 2.14 5.77
N VAL A 138 -8.63 2.17 7.09
CA VAL A 138 -9.05 1.00 7.86
C VAL A 138 -10.51 1.19 8.27
N ALA A 139 -11.35 0.24 7.87
CA ALA A 139 -12.75 0.16 8.23
C ALA A 139 -12.99 -1.08 9.11
N PHE A 140 -13.94 -0.97 10.03
CA PHE A 140 -14.37 -2.07 10.89
C PHE A 140 -15.84 -2.37 10.63
N ALA A 141 -16.15 -3.65 10.37
CA ALA A 141 -17.50 -4.18 10.13
C ALA A 141 -18.11 -4.75 11.42
#